data_AF-A0A316GDG3-F1
#
_entry.id   AF-A0A316GDG3-F1
#
_cell.length_a   1.000
_cell.length_b   1.000
_cell.length_c   1.000
_cell.angle_alpha   90.00
_cell.angle_beta   90.00
_cell.angle_gamma   90.00
#
_symmetry.space_group_name_H-M   'P 1'
#
loop_
_entity.id
_entity.type
_entity.pdbx_description
1 polymer ?
#
loop_
_entity_poly.entity_id
_entity_poly.type
_entity_poly.pdbx_seq_one_letter_code
_entity_poly.pdbx_strand_id
1 'polypeptide(L)'
;MMLGRPSQLLAVAEDIQRLAAGLRDSTMSMQMVPIGSITGRFRRLMRDLSGTLGKDIQFETRGEETELDKTVIEMLADPLVHILRNSADHGLETAEVRRAAGKPAAGRIVLWPRIPGPRC
;
A
#
# COMPACT_ATOMS: atom_id res chain seq x y z
N MET A 1 27.95 49.78 20.02
CA MET A 1 28.17 48.68 19.07
C MET A 1 26.95 47.76 19.12
N MET A 2 25.91 48.06 18.33
CA MET A 2 24.70 47.25 18.25
C MET A 2 24.98 46.04 17.34
N LEU A 3 25.10 44.85 17.92
CA LEU A 3 25.03 43.60 17.16
C LEU A 3 23.58 43.41 16.70
N GLY A 4 23.30 43.75 15.44
CA GLY A 4 22.00 43.58 14.82
C GLY A 4 21.63 42.10 14.70
N ARG A 5 20.74 41.65 15.59
CA ARG A 5 19.74 40.57 15.45
C ARG A 5 20.08 39.41 14.48
N PRO A 6 20.97 38.48 14.85
CA PRO A 6 21.14 37.21 14.14
C PRO A 6 19.86 36.35 14.08
N SER A 7 18.92 36.56 15.02
CA SER A 7 17.67 35.80 15.11
C SER A 7 16.69 36.02 13.95
N GLN A 8 16.69 37.21 13.33
CA GLN A 8 15.79 37.48 12.21
C GLN A 8 16.23 36.76 10.93
N LEU A 9 17.54 36.62 10.71
CA LEU A 9 18.11 35.88 9.59
C LEU A 9 17.90 34.38 9.74
N LEU A 10 18.02 33.85 10.97
CA LEU A 10 17.68 32.47 11.30
C LEU A 10 16.20 32.16 11.08
N ALA A 11 15.29 33.04 11.52
CA ALA A 11 13.85 32.86 11.33
C ALA A 11 13.47 32.82 9.84
N VAL A 12 14.04 33.70 9.02
CA VAL A 12 13.82 33.71 7.57
C VAL A 12 14.38 32.44 6.91
N ALA A 13 15.53 31.93 7.36
CA ALA A 13 16.09 30.69 6.85
C ALA A 13 15.21 29.47 7.19
N GLU A 14 14.68 29.38 8.41
CA GLU A 14 13.72 28.34 8.81
C GLU A 14 12.42 28.40 7.99
N ASP A 15 11.90 29.60 7.73
CA ASP A 15 10.71 29.80 6.91
C ASP A 15 10.94 29.34 5.46
N ILE A 16 12.11 29.65 4.88
CA ILE A 16 12.50 29.18 3.54
C ILE A 16 12.63 27.65 3.52
N GLN A 17 13.23 27.04 4.54
CA GLN A 17 13.33 25.57 4.63
C GLN A 17 11.96 24.91 4.73
N ARG A 18 11.04 25.48 5.52
CA ARG A 18 9.66 24.99 5.62
C ARG A 18 8.90 25.11 4.29
N LEU A 19 9.04 26.25 3.60
CA LEU A 19 8.44 26.47 2.29
C LEU A 19 9.01 25.52 1.22
N ALA A 20 10.33 25.32 1.21
CA ALA A 20 11.00 24.40 0.30
C ALA A 20 10.60 22.94 0.56
N ALA A 21 10.46 22.54 1.83
CA ALA A 21 9.95 21.22 2.21
C ALA A 21 8.49 21.03 1.73
N GLY A 22 7.62 22.02 1.98
CA GLY A 22 6.23 21.97 1.51
C GLY A 22 6.10 21.91 -0.02
N LEU A 23 6.95 22.63 -0.75
CA LEU A 23 7.00 22.57 -2.22
C LEU A 23 7.48 21.19 -2.72
N ARG A 24 8.52 20.65 -2.08
CA ARG A 24 9.03 19.31 -2.39
C ARG A 24 7.97 18.25 -2.14
N ASP A 25 7.26 18.32 -1.03
CA ASP A 25 6.19 17.38 -0.69
C ASP A 25 5.01 17.50 -1.66
N SER A 26 4.62 18.73 -2.04
CA SER A 26 3.58 18.98 -3.04
C SER A 26 3.96 18.51 -4.46
N THR A 27 5.26 18.47 -4.77
CA THR A 27 5.76 17.96 -6.06
C THR A 27 5.83 16.43 -6.05
N MET A 28 6.08 15.82 -4.89
CA MET A 28 6.10 14.37 -4.71
C MET A 28 4.69 13.76 -4.70
N SER A 29 3.66 14.52 -4.31
CA SER A 29 2.24 14.12 -4.34
C SER A 29 1.58 14.17 -5.73
N MET A 30 2.36 14.23 -6.80
CA MET A 30 1.88 14.11 -8.18
C MET A 30 2.63 13.00 -8.94
N GLN A 31 3.43 12.20 -8.24
CA GLN A 31 4.21 11.13 -8.86
C GLN A 31 3.33 9.90 -9.03
N MET A 32 2.91 9.69 -10.28
CA MET A 32 2.29 8.45 -10.71
C MET A 32 3.32 7.32 -10.61
N VAL A 33 3.02 6.31 -9.82
CA VAL A 33 3.84 5.10 -9.70
C VAL A 33 2.97 3.86 -9.88
N PRO A 34 3.51 2.78 -10.47
CA PRO A 34 2.75 1.55 -10.64
C PRO A 34 2.42 0.96 -9.26
N ILE A 35 1.17 0.54 -9.09
CA ILE A 35 0.73 -0.15 -7.86
C ILE A 35 1.47 -1.47 -7.65
N GLY A 36 2.05 -2.04 -8.71
CA GLY A 36 3.02 -3.15 -8.66
C GLY A 36 4.15 -2.95 -7.65
N SER A 37 4.51 -1.70 -7.34
CA SER A 37 5.57 -1.39 -6.35
C SER A 37 5.30 -1.97 -4.95
N ILE A 38 4.03 -2.13 -4.54
CA ILE A 38 3.66 -2.67 -3.21
C ILE A 38 3.28 -4.16 -3.24
N THR A 39 3.10 -4.77 -4.41
CA THR A 39 2.61 -6.15 -4.55
C THR A 39 3.60 -7.17 -3.98
N GLY A 40 4.90 -6.89 -4.08
CA GLY A 40 5.95 -7.71 -3.46
C GLY A 40 5.89 -7.75 -1.92
N ARG A 41 5.38 -6.69 -1.27
CA ARG A 41 5.12 -6.68 0.19
C ARG A 41 3.93 -7.58 0.51
N PHE A 42 2.85 -7.48 -0.27
CA PHE A 42 1.65 -8.33 -0.08
C PHE A 42 1.93 -9.80 -0.33
N ARG A 43 2.71 -10.16 -1.35
CA ARG A 43 3.15 -11.55 -1.59
C ARG A 43 3.92 -12.13 -0.40
N ARG A 44 4.75 -11.33 0.28
CA ARG A 44 5.44 -11.76 1.51
C ARG A 44 4.46 -11.96 2.65
N LEU A 45 3.63 -10.96 2.95
CA LEU A 45 2.58 -11.03 3.98
C LEU A 45 1.70 -12.27 3.80
N MET A 46 1.24 -12.56 2.58
CA MET A 46 0.36 -13.69 2.31
C MET A 46 1.04 -15.04 2.55
N ARG A 47 2.34 -15.17 2.24
CA ARG A 47 3.11 -16.38 2.56
C ARG A 47 3.29 -16.56 4.07
N ASP A 48 3.56 -15.48 4.79
CA ASP A 48 3.70 -15.51 6.25
C ASP A 48 2.38 -15.90 6.93
N LEU A 49 1.26 -15.35 6.46
CA LEU A 49 -0.09 -15.71 6.93
C LEU A 49 -0.46 -17.15 6.59
N SER A 50 -0.11 -17.63 5.40
CA SER A 50 -0.31 -19.03 5.00
C SER A 50 0.38 -19.99 5.99
N GLY A 51 1.62 -19.70 6.36
CA GLY A 51 2.36 -20.49 7.35
C GLY A 51 1.78 -20.38 8.77
N THR A 52 1.41 -19.17 9.19
CA THR A 52 0.90 -18.92 10.55
C THR A 52 -0.48 -19.52 10.79
N LEU A 53 -1.36 -19.46 9.78
CA LEU A 53 -2.73 -19.97 9.87
C LEU A 53 -2.83 -21.47 9.49
N GLY A 54 -1.76 -22.06 8.97
CA GLY A 54 -1.77 -23.43 8.45
C GLY A 54 -2.73 -23.62 7.26
N LYS A 55 -3.05 -22.54 6.54
CA LYS A 55 -3.94 -22.56 5.36
C LYS A 55 -3.08 -22.42 4.11
N ASP A 56 -3.34 -23.23 3.09
CA ASP A 56 -2.69 -23.08 1.78
C ASP A 56 -3.34 -21.89 1.05
N ILE A 57 -2.57 -20.83 0.80
CA ILE A 57 -3.07 -19.60 0.18
C ILE A 57 -2.29 -19.27 -1.10
N GLN A 58 -3.00 -19.25 -2.22
CA GLN A 58 -2.52 -18.74 -3.49
C GLN A 58 -2.91 -17.27 -3.63
N PHE A 59 -1.91 -16.39 -3.62
CA PHE A 59 -2.10 -14.97 -3.85
C PHE A 59 -1.75 -14.60 -5.30
N GLU A 60 -2.70 -13.98 -6.00
CA GLU A 60 -2.54 -13.48 -7.36
C GLU A 60 -2.80 -11.97 -7.38
N THR A 61 -2.07 -11.26 -8.21
CA THR A 61 -2.32 -9.84 -8.46
C THR A 61 -2.49 -9.63 -9.95
N ARG A 62 -3.44 -8.78 -10.32
CA ARG A 62 -3.75 -8.38 -11.70
C ARG A 62 -3.69 -6.87 -11.79
N GLY A 63 -3.39 -6.29 -12.94
CA GLY A 63 -3.37 -4.84 -13.09
C GLY A 63 -2.26 -4.15 -12.30
N GLU A 64 -1.11 -4.81 -12.11
CA GLU A 64 0.05 -4.27 -11.39
C GLU A 64 0.65 -3.04 -12.10
N GLU A 65 0.41 -2.93 -13.41
CA GLU A 65 0.77 -1.82 -14.28
C GLU A 65 -0.08 -0.55 -14.06
N THR A 66 -1.17 -0.65 -13.29
CA THR A 66 -2.03 0.49 -13.00
C THR A 66 -1.25 1.55 -12.23
N GLU A 67 -1.13 2.73 -12.82
CA GLU A 67 -0.47 3.87 -12.19
C GLU A 67 -1.44 4.59 -11.24
N LEU A 68 -0.96 4.91 -10.05
CA LEU A 68 -1.67 5.69 -9.06
C LEU A 68 -0.71 6.67 -8.40
N ASP A 69 -1.25 7.74 -7.83
CA ASP A 69 -0.46 8.67 -7.02
C ASP A 69 0.23 7.94 -5.86
N LYS A 70 1.52 8.24 -5.66
CA LYS A 70 2.34 7.61 -4.61
C LYS A 70 1.77 7.82 -3.21
N THR A 71 1.31 9.03 -2.88
CA THR A 71 0.72 9.31 -1.55
C THR A 71 -0.56 8.51 -1.36
N VAL A 72 -1.38 8.38 -2.40
CA VAL A 72 -2.57 7.52 -2.35
C VAL A 72 -2.19 6.05 -2.14
N ILE A 73 -1.14 5.54 -2.82
CA ILE A 73 -0.64 4.18 -2.62
C ILE A 73 -0.20 3.96 -1.18
N GLU A 74 0.55 4.89 -0.61
CA GLU A 74 1.03 4.81 0.78
C GLU A 74 -0.15 4.81 1.77
N MET A 75 -1.16 5.66 1.55
CA MET A 75 -2.38 5.71 2.36
C MET A 75 -3.21 4.42 2.24
N LEU A 76 -3.26 3.79 1.07
CA LEU A 76 -4.01 2.55 0.83
C LEU A 76 -3.26 1.30 1.31
N ALA A 77 -1.95 1.36 1.47
CA ALA A 77 -1.13 0.19 1.79
C ALA A 77 -1.60 -0.51 3.07
N ASP A 78 -1.80 0.23 4.16
CA ASP A 78 -2.20 -0.33 5.45
C ASP A 78 -3.66 -0.84 5.46
N PRO A 79 -4.66 -0.11 4.94
CA PRO A 79 -6.01 -0.64 4.74
C PRO A 79 -6.03 -1.93 3.90
N LEU A 80 -5.24 -2.02 2.84
CA LEU A 80 -5.14 -3.23 2.01
C LEU A 80 -4.54 -4.41 2.79
N VAL A 81 -3.54 -4.18 3.64
CA VAL A 81 -3.01 -5.22 4.56
C VAL A 81 -4.13 -5.77 5.45
N HIS A 82 -4.96 -4.90 6.02
CA HIS A 82 -6.07 -5.33 6.88
C HIS A 82 -7.10 -6.17 6.10
N ILE A 83 -7.46 -5.76 4.89
CA ILE A 83 -8.40 -6.52 4.05
C ILE A 83 -7.83 -7.90 3.67
N LEU A 84 -6.54 -7.96 3.31
CA LEU A 84 -5.87 -9.21 2.97
C LEU A 84 -5.80 -10.16 4.19
N ARG A 85 -5.50 -9.64 5.38
CA ARG A 85 -5.53 -10.41 6.64
C ARG A 85 -6.93 -10.94 6.92
N ASN A 86 -7.96 -10.10 6.90
CA ASN A 86 -9.35 -10.54 7.11
C ASN A 86 -9.76 -11.64 6.13
N SER A 87 -9.32 -11.52 4.87
CA SER A 87 -9.58 -12.53 3.84
C SER A 87 -8.88 -13.86 4.13
N ALA A 88 -7.66 -13.83 4.68
CA ALA A 88 -6.92 -15.03 5.07
C ALA A 88 -7.43 -15.65 6.39
N ASP A 89 -7.67 -14.83 7.41
CA ASP A 89 -8.07 -15.23 8.75
C ASP A 89 -9.49 -15.80 8.76
N HIS A 90 -10.43 -15.07 8.15
CA HIS A 90 -11.86 -15.38 8.22
C HIS A 90 -12.48 -15.72 6.86
N GLY A 91 -11.93 -15.20 5.75
CA GLY A 91 -12.47 -15.44 4.42
C GLY A 91 -12.14 -16.83 3.84
N LEU A 92 -11.06 -17.46 4.30
CA LEU A 92 -10.66 -18.80 3.84
C LEU A 92 -10.92 -19.87 4.90
N GLU A 93 -11.70 -20.88 4.50
CA GLU A 93 -11.88 -22.14 5.23
C GLU A 93 -10.55 -22.92 5.29
N THR A 94 -10.39 -23.81 6.29
CA THR A 94 -9.21 -24.70 6.36
C THR A 94 -9.17 -25.69 5.20
N ALA A 95 -7.99 -26.23 4.89
CA ALA A 95 -7.83 -27.19 3.80
C ALA A 95 -8.74 -28.44 3.96
N GLU A 96 -8.98 -28.86 5.21
CA GLU A 96 -9.86 -29.98 5.55
C GLU A 96 -11.32 -29.68 5.20
N VAL A 97 -11.84 -28.52 5.63
CA VAL A 97 -13.21 -28.09 5.33
C VAL A 97 -13.39 -27.92 3.82
N ARG A 98 -12.39 -27.37 3.12
CA ARG A 98 -12.44 -27.22 1.65
C ARG A 98 -12.49 -28.57 0.93
N ARG A 99 -11.65 -29.54 1.33
CA ARG A 99 -11.67 -30.89 0.76
C ARG A 99 -12.99 -31.61 1.04
N ALA A 100 -13.52 -31.49 2.25
CA ALA A 100 -14.83 -32.06 2.60
C ALA A 100 -15.97 -31.47 1.74
N ALA A 101 -15.84 -30.20 1.34
CA ALA A 101 -16.75 -29.52 0.41
C ALA A 101 -16.42 -29.76 -1.08
N GLY A 102 -15.44 -30.60 -1.42
CA GLY A 102 -15.02 -30.87 -2.80
C GLY A 102 -14.30 -29.70 -3.49
N LYS A 103 -13.88 -28.67 -2.75
CA LYS A 103 -13.11 -27.53 -3.26
C LYS A 103 -11.61 -27.85 -3.27
N PRO A 104 -10.81 -27.14 -4.10
CA PRO A 104 -9.35 -27.20 -4.00
C PRO A 104 -8.87 -26.84 -2.59
N ALA A 105 -7.87 -27.57 -2.09
CA ALA A 105 -7.29 -27.35 -0.77
C ALA A 105 -6.69 -25.94 -0.62
N ALA A 106 -6.09 -25.43 -1.69
CA ALA A 106 -5.60 -24.06 -1.77
C ALA A 106 -6.75 -23.05 -1.89
N GLY A 107 -6.76 -22.07 -0.98
CA GLY A 107 -7.59 -20.88 -1.09
C GLY A 107 -6.95 -19.85 -2.02
N ARG A 108 -7.74 -19.18 -2.86
CA ARG A 108 -7.23 -18.17 -3.80
C ARG A 108 -7.66 -16.78 -3.36
N ILE A 109 -6.71 -15.86 -3.24
CA ILE A 109 -6.94 -14.43 -2.97
C ILE A 109 -6.39 -13.63 -4.13
N VAL A 110 -7.22 -12.77 -4.73
CA VAL A 110 -6.86 -11.96 -5.90
C VAL A 110 -6.96 -10.48 -5.54
N LEU A 111 -5.88 -9.74 -5.76
CA LEU A 111 -5.91 -8.28 -5.74
C LEU A 111 -5.98 -7.76 -7.18
N TRP A 112 -7.02 -7.01 -7.50
CA TRP A 112 -7.24 -6.45 -8.84
C TRP A 112 -7.58 -4.96 -8.77
N PRO A 113 -6.57 -4.08 -8.89
CA PRO A 113 -6.78 -2.66 -9.10
C PRO A 113 -7.39 -2.44 -10.48
N ARG A 114 -8.47 -1.67 -10.52
CA ARG A 114 -9.15 -1.31 -11.77
C ARG A 114 -9.57 0.14 -11.69
N ILE A 115 -9.05 0.95 -12.61
CA ILE A 115 -9.54 2.30 -12.83
C ILE A 115 -10.76 2.19 -13.75
N PRO A 116 -11.97 2.57 -13.31
CA PRO A 116 -13.11 2.66 -14.22
C PRO A 116 -12.77 3.69 -15.30
N GLY A 117 -12.96 3.31 -16.58
CA GLY A 117 -12.70 4.19 -17.72
C GLY A 117 -13.52 5.48 -17.66
N PRO A 118 -13.18 6.48 -18.50
CA PRO A 118 -13.85 7.78 -18.48
C PRO A 118 -15.36 7.56 -18.59
N ARG A 119 -16.10 8.05 -17.60
CA ARG A 119 -17.54 8.16 -17.66
C ARG A 119 -17.85 9.24 -18.71
N CYS A 120 -18.17 8.80 -19.92
CA CYS A 120 -18.85 9.66 -20.90
C CYS A 120 -20.25 10.03 -20.36
#